data_AF-A0A7Z2PSB6-F1
#
_entry.id   AF-A0A7Z2PSB6-F1
#
_cell.length_a   1.000
_cell.length_b   1.000
_cell.length_c   1.000
_cell.angle_alpha   90.00
_cell.angle_beta   90.00
_cell.angle_gamma   90.00
#
_symmetry.space_group_name_H-M   'P 1'
#
loop_
_entity.id
_entity.type
_entity.pdbx_description
1 polymer ?
#
loop_
_entity_poly.entity_id
_entity_poly.type
_entity_poly.pdbx_seq_one_letter_code
_entity_poly.pdbx_strand_id
1 'polypeptide(L)'
;MTENDKLPAKAHAKIVALVDQEQQASTLMRSTLRQIGELRNSLNTNSVSQHAAINKEVERLDILREKHADRHRQLADLNTRIRHFLEMLPADAALDDAKAVKIKLKPGETHQQVITELRLKIIELLGERSQVERAALPIEEIKAQAKKWITQRAIAGRPAIIATHDKFDVRFTAMDPAAYTPMLDPFALLAFFDPEHLETKLNKMIDEMPKPQFALTPAAKAERLASIAAELGNAERLECALIDAAQDEGSIVSYRPNTDIEALLGIVVTKSEAKAA
;
A
#
# COMPACT_ATOMS: atom_id res chain seq x y z
N MET A 1 -4.02 -31.09 9.48
CA MET A 1 -3.69 -30.66 8.11
C MET A 1 -3.38 -29.18 8.21
N THR A 2 -2.09 -28.87 8.20
CA THR A 2 -1.58 -27.50 8.38
C THR A 2 -1.99 -26.66 7.18
N GLU A 3 -2.44 -25.42 7.39
CA GLU A 3 -2.93 -24.50 6.36
C GLU A 3 -1.96 -24.25 5.18
N ASN A 4 -0.71 -24.72 5.28
CA ASN A 4 0.32 -24.66 4.23
C ASN A 4 0.02 -25.47 2.96
N ASP A 5 -0.94 -26.40 2.94
CA ASP A 5 -1.21 -27.23 1.75
C ASP A 5 -1.85 -26.44 0.57
N LYS A 6 -2.25 -25.18 0.78
CA LYS A 6 -2.87 -24.34 -0.26
C LYS A 6 -1.87 -23.49 -1.05
N LEU A 7 -0.59 -23.48 -0.69
CA LEU A 7 0.41 -22.65 -1.36
C LEU A 7 0.93 -23.33 -2.63
N PRO A 8 1.09 -22.59 -3.75
CA PRO A 8 1.80 -23.11 -4.91
C PRO A 8 3.21 -23.58 -4.54
N ALA A 9 3.67 -24.67 -5.15
CA ALA A 9 4.94 -25.31 -4.81
C ALA A 9 6.15 -24.35 -4.93
N LYS A 10 6.09 -23.42 -5.90
CA LYS A 10 7.12 -22.37 -6.08
C LYS A 10 7.16 -21.39 -4.92
N ALA A 11 5.99 -20.92 -4.47
CA ALA A 11 5.88 -20.03 -3.33
C ALA A 11 6.40 -20.71 -2.06
N HIS A 12 6.03 -21.98 -1.84
CA HIS A 12 6.53 -22.75 -0.70
C HIS A 12 8.07 -22.90 -0.74
N ALA A 13 8.64 -23.28 -1.89
CA ALA A 13 10.09 -23.37 -2.05
C ALA A 13 10.80 -22.03 -1.78
N LYS A 14 10.20 -20.91 -2.23
CA LYS A 14 10.73 -19.57 -2.00
C LYS A 14 10.70 -19.17 -0.53
N ILE A 15 9.63 -19.50 0.20
CA ILE A 15 9.53 -19.25 1.65
C ILE A 15 10.62 -20.01 2.40
N VAL A 16 10.81 -21.30 2.08
CA VAL A 16 11.86 -22.13 2.70
C VAL A 16 13.24 -21.52 2.42
N ALA A 17 13.52 -21.13 1.17
CA ALA A 17 14.77 -20.49 0.81
C ALA A 17 15.02 -19.18 1.59
N LEU A 18 14.00 -18.34 1.78
CA LEU A 18 14.13 -17.09 2.55
C LEU A 18 14.38 -17.34 4.05
N VAL A 19 13.78 -18.38 4.62
CA VAL A 19 14.04 -18.81 6.00
C VAL A 19 15.46 -19.33 6.16
N ASP A 20 15.94 -20.14 5.20
CA ASP A 20 17.31 -20.64 5.21
C ASP A 20 18.31 -19.49 5.08
N GLN A 21 18.04 -18.51 4.21
CA GLN A 21 18.87 -17.31 4.08
C GLN A 21 18.93 -16.49 5.38
N GLU A 22 17.81 -16.36 6.11
CA GLU A 22 17.76 -15.69 7.41
C GLU A 22 18.66 -16.42 8.43
N GLN A 23 18.54 -17.74 8.52
CA GLN A 23 19.35 -18.57 9.42
C GLN A 23 20.85 -18.51 9.09
N GLN A 24 21.19 -18.53 7.80
CA GLN A 24 22.57 -18.35 7.33
C GLN A 24 23.14 -16.99 7.74
N ALA A 25 22.37 -15.90 7.53
CA ALA A 25 22.78 -14.56 7.95
C ALA A 25 22.99 -14.45 9.47
N SER A 26 22.11 -15.09 10.26
CA SER A 26 22.24 -15.16 11.72
C SER A 26 23.51 -15.91 12.14
N THR A 27 23.81 -17.04 11.47
CA THR A 27 24.99 -17.86 11.75
C THR A 27 26.29 -17.12 11.44
N LEU A 28 26.36 -16.42 10.31
CA LEU A 28 27.50 -15.58 9.95
C LEU A 28 27.71 -14.45 10.97
N MET A 29 26.64 -13.75 11.35
CA MET A 29 26.70 -12.69 12.37
C MET A 29 27.27 -13.23 13.71
N ARG A 30 26.79 -14.39 14.18
CA ARG A 30 27.26 -15.01 15.43
C ARG A 30 28.72 -15.47 15.32
N SER A 31 29.11 -16.04 14.18
CA SER A 31 30.49 -16.46 13.93
C SER A 31 31.45 -15.27 13.94
N THR A 32 31.11 -14.18 13.27
CA THR A 32 31.92 -12.94 13.26
C THR A 32 32.03 -12.35 14.67
N LEU A 33 30.94 -12.33 15.43
CA LEU A 33 30.95 -11.83 16.81
C LEU A 33 31.87 -12.67 17.72
N ARG A 34 31.87 -13.99 17.55
CA ARG A 34 32.78 -14.89 18.27
C ARG A 34 34.24 -14.61 17.91
N GLN A 35 34.56 -14.47 16.62
CA GLN A 35 35.92 -14.14 16.16
C GLN A 35 36.42 -12.80 16.73
N ILE A 36 35.56 -11.78 16.77
CA ILE A 36 35.87 -10.50 17.42
C ILE A 36 36.21 -10.71 18.90
N GLY A 37 35.43 -11.52 19.61
CA GLY A 37 35.69 -11.85 21.02
C GLY A 37 37.02 -12.57 21.22
N GLU A 38 37.34 -13.55 20.37
CA GLU A 38 38.61 -14.30 20.41
C GLU A 38 39.82 -13.39 20.14
N LEU A 39 39.75 -12.51 19.14
CA LEU A 39 40.79 -11.53 18.85
C LEU A 39 40.99 -10.53 20.00
N ARG A 40 39.90 -10.03 20.59
CA ARG A 40 39.98 -9.14 21.76
C ARG A 40 40.60 -9.83 22.97
N ASN A 41 40.27 -11.10 23.22
CA ASN A 41 40.92 -11.87 24.28
C ASN A 41 42.42 -12.05 24.02
N SER A 42 42.82 -12.22 22.76
CA SER A 42 44.23 -12.36 22.36
C SER A 42 45.07 -11.10 22.62
N LEU A 43 44.46 -9.91 22.71
CA LEU A 43 45.18 -8.68 23.07
C LEU A 43 45.80 -8.76 24.47
N ASN A 44 45.19 -9.52 25.39
CA ASN A 44 45.71 -9.69 26.75
C ASN A 44 46.94 -10.60 26.81
N THR A 45 47.10 -11.51 25.84
CA THR A 45 48.18 -12.50 25.81
C THR A 45 49.32 -12.13 24.86
N ASN A 46 49.03 -11.33 23.84
CA ASN A 46 49.98 -10.97 22.79
C ASN A 46 50.79 -9.70 23.11
N SER A 47 51.95 -9.55 22.47
CA SER A 47 52.82 -8.39 22.66
C SER A 47 52.21 -7.10 22.10
N VAL A 48 52.60 -5.96 22.67
CA VAL A 48 52.13 -4.61 22.25
C VAL A 48 52.34 -4.36 20.75
N SER A 49 53.40 -4.91 20.16
CA SER A 49 53.67 -4.82 18.71
C SER A 49 52.60 -5.47 17.83
N GLN A 50 51.87 -6.47 18.33
CA GLN A 50 50.81 -7.18 17.59
C GLN A 50 49.43 -6.52 17.77
N HIS A 51 49.25 -5.65 18.78
CA HIS A 51 47.98 -5.01 19.08
C HIS A 51 47.42 -4.20 17.90
N ALA A 52 48.28 -3.49 17.17
CA ALA A 52 47.86 -2.70 16.02
C ALA A 52 47.25 -3.56 14.90
N ALA A 53 47.82 -4.73 14.61
CA ALA A 53 47.31 -5.65 13.60
C ALA A 53 45.98 -6.28 14.04
N ILE A 54 45.88 -6.68 15.31
CA ILE A 54 44.65 -7.25 15.88
C ILE A 54 43.51 -6.21 15.85
N ASN A 55 43.78 -4.96 16.24
CA ASN A 55 42.77 -3.90 16.22
C ASN A 55 42.24 -3.62 14.80
N LYS A 56 43.12 -3.59 13.80
CA LYS A 56 42.73 -3.43 12.40
C LYS A 56 41.82 -4.57 11.91
N GLU A 57 42.10 -5.80 12.35
CA GLU A 57 41.26 -6.95 12.00
C GLU A 57 39.91 -6.92 12.72
N VAL A 58 39.88 -6.49 13.99
CA VAL A 58 38.63 -6.25 14.73
C VAL A 58 37.77 -5.20 14.03
N GLU A 59 38.34 -4.07 13.59
CA GLU A 59 37.61 -3.05 12.82
C GLU A 59 37.01 -3.61 11.53
N ARG A 60 37.80 -4.42 10.78
CA ARG A 60 37.32 -5.09 9.57
C ARG A 60 36.13 -6.01 9.86
N LEU A 61 36.23 -6.81 10.92
CA LEU A 61 35.17 -7.74 11.33
C LEU A 61 33.94 -7.02 11.89
N ASP A 62 34.10 -5.88 12.57
CA ASP A 62 32.98 -5.06 13.03
C ASP A 62 32.14 -4.55 11.84
N ILE A 63 32.78 -4.08 10.77
CA ILE A 63 32.08 -3.69 9.52
C ILE A 63 31.34 -4.87 8.90
N LEU A 64 31.97 -6.06 8.87
CA LEU A 64 31.31 -7.28 8.37
C LEU A 64 30.14 -7.71 9.25
N ARG A 65 30.27 -7.61 10.57
CA ARG A 65 29.20 -7.90 11.53
C ARG A 65 27.99 -7.02 11.27
N GLU A 66 28.19 -5.71 11.06
CA GLU A 66 27.11 -4.78 10.75
C GLU A 66 26.37 -5.19 9.46
N LYS A 67 27.12 -5.53 8.39
CA LYS A 67 26.52 -6.04 7.15
C LYS A 67 25.70 -7.31 7.36
N HIS A 68 26.20 -8.27 8.15
CA HIS A 68 25.46 -9.50 8.45
C HIS A 68 24.24 -9.24 9.32
N ALA A 69 24.34 -8.33 10.30
CA ALA A 69 23.25 -7.93 11.17
C ALA A 69 22.12 -7.23 10.40
N ASP A 70 22.46 -6.32 9.49
CA ASP A 70 21.50 -5.64 8.62
C ASP A 70 20.81 -6.62 7.69
N ARG A 71 21.55 -7.53 7.07
CA ARG A 71 20.97 -8.59 6.23
C ARG A 71 20.02 -9.49 7.03
N HIS A 72 20.41 -9.91 8.23
CA HIS A 72 19.56 -10.71 9.09
C HIS A 72 18.27 -9.96 9.46
N ARG A 73 18.36 -8.68 9.85
CA ARG A 73 17.18 -7.85 10.16
C ARG A 73 16.24 -7.75 8.96
N GLN A 74 16.77 -7.45 7.78
CA GLN A 74 15.97 -7.35 6.55
C GLN A 74 15.23 -8.65 6.22
N LEU A 75 15.90 -9.80 6.34
CA LEU A 75 15.28 -11.10 6.08
C LEU A 75 14.25 -11.48 7.15
N ALA A 76 14.54 -11.22 8.42
CA ALA A 76 13.62 -11.47 9.52
C ALA A 76 12.34 -10.62 9.40
N ASP A 77 12.48 -9.33 9.05
CA ASP A 77 11.34 -8.44 8.80
C ASP A 77 10.51 -8.94 7.61
N LEU A 78 11.16 -9.35 6.52
CA LEU A 78 10.50 -9.90 5.33
C LEU A 78 9.74 -11.19 5.65
N ASN A 79 10.37 -12.14 6.35
CA ASN A 79 9.74 -13.39 6.75
C ASN A 79 8.56 -13.16 7.71
N THR A 80 8.65 -12.15 8.58
CA THR A 80 7.53 -11.74 9.45
C THR A 80 6.37 -11.20 8.62
N ARG A 81 6.62 -10.34 7.62
CA ARG A 81 5.59 -9.83 6.71
C ARG A 81 4.93 -10.95 5.89
N ILE A 82 5.70 -11.94 5.44
CA ILE A 82 5.18 -13.11 4.73
C ILE A 82 4.22 -13.89 5.62
N ARG A 83 4.61 -14.22 6.86
CA ARG A 83 3.73 -14.95 7.80
C ARG A 83 2.44 -14.17 8.06
N HIS A 84 2.56 -12.89 8.36
CA HIS A 84 1.41 -12.03 8.62
C HIS A 84 0.46 -11.92 7.42
N PHE A 85 1.01 -11.82 6.20
CA PHE A 85 0.22 -11.86 4.98
C PHE A 85 -0.57 -13.17 4.86
N LEU A 86 0.08 -14.32 5.07
CA LEU A 86 -0.56 -15.63 4.99
C LEU A 86 -1.64 -15.82 6.07
N GLU A 87 -1.43 -15.29 7.28
CA GLU A 87 -2.40 -15.31 8.38
C GLU A 87 -3.64 -14.43 8.11
N MET A 88 -3.48 -13.35 7.32
CA MET A 88 -4.57 -12.45 6.96
C MET A 88 -5.38 -12.91 5.74
N LEU A 89 -4.96 -13.98 5.05
CA LEU A 89 -5.71 -14.50 3.92
C LEU A 89 -7.06 -15.07 4.38
N PRO A 90 -8.17 -14.74 3.68
CA PRO A 90 -9.45 -15.39 3.92
C PRO A 90 -9.35 -16.91 3.79
N ALA A 91 -10.12 -17.65 4.60
CA ALA A 91 -10.12 -19.12 4.56
C ALA A 91 -10.53 -19.70 3.18
N ASP A 92 -11.27 -18.93 2.40
CA ASP A 92 -11.76 -19.23 1.05
C ASP A 92 -10.90 -18.63 -0.08
N ALA A 93 -9.74 -18.03 0.24
CA ALA A 93 -8.81 -17.54 -0.76
C ALA A 93 -8.18 -18.71 -1.54
N ALA A 94 -8.20 -18.62 -2.86
CA ALA A 94 -7.43 -19.48 -3.75
C ALA A 94 -6.13 -18.76 -4.14
N LEU A 95 -5.03 -19.51 -4.16
CA LEU A 95 -3.70 -18.98 -4.46
C LEU A 95 -3.19 -19.66 -5.72
N ASP A 96 -3.06 -18.89 -6.79
CA ASP A 96 -2.57 -19.37 -8.08
C ASP A 96 -1.15 -18.86 -8.35
N ASP A 97 -0.36 -19.62 -9.12
CA ASP A 97 0.94 -19.16 -9.60
C ASP A 97 0.76 -17.92 -10.50
N ALA A 98 1.48 -16.84 -10.19
CA ALA A 98 1.55 -15.69 -11.08
C ALA A 98 2.26 -16.06 -12.39
N LYS A 99 1.85 -15.40 -13.48
CA LYS A 99 2.52 -15.55 -14.78
C LYS A 99 3.99 -15.15 -14.65
N ALA A 100 4.88 -16.06 -15.06
CA ALA A 100 6.32 -15.82 -15.06
C ALA A 100 6.66 -14.58 -15.90
N VAL A 101 7.40 -13.65 -15.29
CA VAL A 101 7.87 -12.43 -15.96
C VAL A 101 9.13 -12.76 -16.73
N LYS A 102 9.16 -12.43 -18.03
CA LYS A 102 10.36 -12.60 -18.85
C LYS A 102 11.32 -11.44 -18.60
N ILE A 103 12.44 -11.73 -17.95
CA ILE A 103 13.52 -10.78 -17.75
C ILE A 103 14.22 -10.54 -19.09
N LYS A 104 14.38 -9.28 -19.47
CA LYS A 104 15.12 -8.86 -20.67
C LYS A 104 16.11 -7.77 -20.26
N LEU A 105 17.38 -8.13 -20.14
CA LEU A 105 18.47 -7.18 -19.96
C LEU A 105 18.94 -6.68 -21.32
N LYS A 106 19.22 -5.39 -21.46
CA LYS A 106 19.90 -4.89 -22.66
C LYS A 106 21.38 -5.27 -22.62
N PRO A 107 22.07 -5.37 -23.76
CA PRO A 107 23.51 -5.66 -23.79
C PRO A 107 24.30 -4.63 -22.95
N GLY A 108 25.01 -5.11 -21.93
CA GLY A 108 25.84 -4.29 -21.05
C GLY A 108 25.13 -3.71 -19.81
N GLU A 109 23.82 -3.91 -19.65
CA GLU A 109 23.12 -3.55 -18.41
C GLU A 109 23.36 -4.61 -17.32
N THR A 110 23.58 -4.14 -16.09
CA THR A 110 23.67 -5.00 -14.91
C THR A 110 22.31 -5.15 -14.23
N HIS A 111 22.05 -6.27 -13.56
CA HIS A 111 20.84 -6.48 -12.75
C HIS A 111 20.58 -5.31 -11.79
N GLN A 112 21.62 -4.80 -11.14
CA GLN A 112 21.51 -3.70 -10.17
C GLN A 112 21.04 -2.39 -10.81
N GLN A 113 21.48 -2.08 -12.03
CA GLN A 113 21.03 -0.89 -12.76
C GLN A 113 19.53 -0.98 -13.05
N VAL A 114 19.07 -2.10 -13.63
CA VAL A 114 17.66 -2.29 -13.97
C VAL A 114 16.77 -2.31 -12.73
N ILE A 115 17.22 -2.93 -11.63
CA ILE A 115 16.51 -2.90 -10.34
C ILE A 115 16.39 -1.45 -9.83
N THR A 116 17.45 -0.64 -9.96
CA THR A 116 17.42 0.76 -9.52
C THR A 116 16.42 1.58 -10.34
N GLU A 117 16.38 1.39 -11.66
CA GLU A 117 15.40 2.03 -12.54
C GLU A 117 13.95 1.63 -12.19
N LEU A 118 13.70 0.34 -11.93
CA LEU A 118 12.38 -0.14 -11.52
C LEU A 118 11.94 0.44 -10.18
N ARG A 119 12.87 0.58 -9.23
CA ARG A 119 12.58 1.20 -7.94
C ARG A 119 12.15 2.66 -8.10
N LEU A 120 12.82 3.42 -8.98
CA LEU A 120 12.40 4.78 -9.31
C LEU A 120 11.00 4.77 -9.94
N LYS A 121 10.75 3.86 -10.89
CA LYS A 121 9.43 3.74 -11.53
C LYS A 121 8.32 3.41 -10.52
N ILE A 122 8.60 2.54 -9.55
CA ILE A 122 7.66 2.19 -8.48
C ILE A 122 7.36 3.41 -7.60
N ILE A 123 8.38 4.20 -7.24
CA ILE A 123 8.21 5.45 -6.49
C ILE A 123 7.35 6.45 -7.28
N GLU A 124 7.60 6.60 -8.59
CA GLU A 124 6.79 7.45 -9.47
C GLU A 124 5.33 7.00 -9.50
N LEU A 125 5.06 5.70 -9.66
CA LEU A 125 3.70 5.14 -9.68
C LEU A 125 2.98 5.33 -8.35
N LEU A 126 3.68 5.20 -7.22
CA LEU A 126 3.12 5.48 -5.89
C LEU A 126 2.81 6.97 -5.72
N GLY A 127 3.68 7.85 -6.21
CA GLY A 127 3.44 9.30 -6.24
C GLY A 127 2.22 9.65 -7.08
N GLU A 128 2.10 9.06 -8.26
CA GLU A 128 0.97 9.24 -9.15
C GLU A 128 -0.33 8.72 -8.53
N ARG A 129 -0.31 7.54 -7.90
CA ARG A 129 -1.45 6.98 -7.17
C ARG A 129 -1.95 7.97 -6.12
N SER A 130 -1.04 8.52 -5.30
CA SER A 130 -1.38 9.51 -4.26
C SER A 130 -1.97 10.79 -4.87
N GLN A 131 -1.45 11.23 -6.02
CA GLN A 131 -2.00 12.39 -6.75
C GLN A 131 -3.43 12.11 -7.27
N VAL A 132 -3.68 10.92 -7.81
CA VAL A 132 -5.01 10.49 -8.30
C VAL A 132 -5.99 10.29 -7.16
N GLU A 133 -5.58 9.71 -6.04
CA GLU A 133 -6.40 9.56 -4.83
C GLU A 133 -6.82 10.92 -4.26
N ARG A 134 -5.98 11.94 -4.38
CA ARG A 134 -6.27 13.32 -3.94
C ARG A 134 -6.90 14.20 -5.03
N ALA A 135 -7.12 13.67 -6.23
CA ALA A 135 -7.77 14.41 -7.31
C ALA A 135 -9.15 14.91 -6.87
N ALA A 136 -9.40 16.21 -7.08
CA ALA A 136 -10.68 16.82 -6.78
C ALA A 136 -11.74 16.38 -7.80
N LEU A 137 -13.01 16.56 -7.46
CA LEU A 137 -14.09 16.38 -8.41
C LEU A 137 -14.11 17.54 -9.42
N PRO A 138 -14.47 17.30 -10.69
CA PRO A 138 -14.69 18.37 -11.65
C PRO A 138 -15.79 19.32 -11.17
N ILE A 139 -15.66 20.62 -11.47
CA ILE A 139 -16.62 21.65 -11.07
C ILE A 139 -18.05 21.29 -11.46
N GLU A 140 -18.24 20.74 -12.67
CA GLU A 140 -19.55 20.30 -13.14
C GLU A 140 -20.17 19.21 -12.27
N GLU A 141 -19.36 18.27 -11.76
CA GLU A 141 -19.86 17.25 -10.84
C GLU A 141 -20.16 17.82 -9.46
N ILE A 142 -19.37 18.79 -8.98
CA ILE A 142 -19.63 19.50 -7.73
C ILE A 142 -20.98 20.24 -7.83
N LYS A 143 -21.24 20.93 -8.94
CA LYS A 143 -22.54 21.57 -9.21
C LYS A 143 -23.68 20.55 -9.29
N ALA A 144 -23.47 19.41 -9.95
CA ALA A 144 -24.46 18.34 -10.01
C ALA A 144 -24.75 17.74 -8.61
N GLN A 145 -23.73 17.60 -7.76
CA GLN A 145 -23.90 17.18 -6.36
C GLN A 145 -24.64 18.23 -5.54
N ALA A 146 -24.33 19.52 -5.72
CA ALA A 146 -25.04 20.61 -5.08
C ALA A 146 -26.54 20.60 -5.46
N LYS A 147 -26.86 20.42 -6.75
CA LYS A 147 -28.24 20.28 -7.23
C LYS A 147 -28.96 19.08 -6.60
N LYS A 148 -28.31 17.91 -6.53
CA LYS A 148 -28.86 16.72 -5.86
C LYS A 148 -29.12 16.99 -4.38
N TRP A 149 -28.18 17.64 -3.70
CA TRP A 149 -28.30 18.01 -2.29
C TRP A 149 -29.45 18.99 -2.04
N ILE A 150 -29.59 20.03 -2.86
CA ILE A 150 -30.73 20.97 -2.81
C ILE A 150 -32.05 20.21 -2.99
N THR A 151 -32.12 19.30 -3.96
CA THR A 151 -33.34 18.51 -4.22
C THR A 151 -33.72 17.66 -3.01
N GLN A 152 -32.75 16.98 -2.39
CA GLN A 152 -32.97 16.20 -1.17
C GLN A 152 -33.43 17.07 0.00
N ARG A 153 -32.84 18.26 0.16
CA ARG A 153 -33.20 19.22 1.21
C ARG A 153 -34.56 19.85 0.98
N ALA A 154 -34.94 20.12 -0.27
CA ALA A 154 -36.27 20.62 -0.63
C ALA A 154 -37.37 19.60 -0.27
N ILE A 155 -37.13 18.31 -0.53
CA ILE A 155 -38.03 17.23 -0.12
C ILE A 155 -38.15 17.16 1.40
N ALA A 156 -37.03 17.23 2.12
CA ALA A 156 -37.01 17.22 3.58
C ALA A 156 -37.66 18.46 4.21
N GLY A 157 -37.54 19.62 3.56
CA GLY A 157 -38.09 20.91 4.00
C GLY A 157 -39.59 21.07 3.77
N ARG A 158 -40.23 20.14 3.09
CA ARG A 158 -41.67 20.19 2.80
C ARG A 158 -42.47 20.16 4.10
N PRO A 159 -43.32 21.17 4.38
CA PRO A 159 -44.16 21.14 5.56
C PRO A 159 -45.23 20.05 5.44
N ALA A 160 -45.50 19.38 6.56
CA ALA A 160 -46.66 18.54 6.72
C ALA A 160 -47.89 19.44 6.95
N ILE A 161 -48.81 19.44 5.99
CA ILE A 161 -50.07 20.17 6.09
C ILE A 161 -51.13 19.20 6.62
N ILE A 162 -51.70 19.53 7.77
CA ILE A 162 -52.80 18.79 8.39
C ILE A 162 -54.04 19.67 8.27
N ALA A 163 -54.91 19.33 7.31
CA ALA A 163 -56.21 19.98 7.13
C ALA A 163 -57.31 18.97 7.48
N THR A 164 -58.03 19.23 8.57
CA THR A 164 -59.18 18.47 9.06
C THR A 164 -60.40 19.39 9.13
N HIS A 165 -61.60 18.84 9.30
CA HIS A 165 -62.86 19.63 9.32
C HIS A 165 -62.81 20.81 10.31
N ASP A 166 -62.12 20.66 11.45
CA ASP A 166 -62.08 21.67 12.52
C ASP A 166 -60.70 22.32 12.73
N LYS A 167 -59.65 21.89 12.02
CA LYS A 167 -58.29 22.39 12.23
C LYS A 167 -57.46 22.43 10.96
N PHE A 168 -56.79 23.55 10.75
CA PHE A 168 -55.72 23.74 9.79
C PHE A 168 -54.40 23.97 10.54
N ASP A 169 -53.41 23.10 10.30
CA ASP A 169 -52.09 23.14 10.96
C ASP A 169 -51.00 22.87 9.93
N VAL A 170 -49.90 23.63 9.98
CA VAL A 170 -48.75 23.49 9.09
C VAL A 170 -47.53 23.24 9.95
N ARG A 171 -46.94 22.06 9.85
CA ARG A 171 -45.80 21.65 10.67
C ARG A 171 -44.57 21.43 9.81
N PHE A 172 -43.49 22.11 10.15
CA PHE A 172 -42.19 21.79 9.58
C PHE A 172 -41.58 20.65 10.39
N THR A 173 -41.54 19.47 9.78
CA THR A 173 -40.96 18.26 10.36
C THR A 173 -39.50 18.08 9.99
N ALA A 174 -38.90 19.06 9.30
CA ALA A 174 -37.47 19.09 8.97
C ALA A 174 -36.66 19.28 10.25
N MET A 175 -36.46 18.18 10.98
CA MET A 175 -35.56 18.11 12.14
C MET A 175 -34.18 17.75 11.63
N ASP A 176 -33.16 18.48 12.10
CA ASP A 176 -31.78 18.08 11.91
C ASP A 176 -31.56 16.72 12.60
N PRO A 177 -31.16 15.65 11.86
CA PRO A 177 -30.91 14.34 12.46
C PRO A 177 -29.81 14.34 13.53
N ALA A 178 -28.97 15.38 13.59
CA ALA A 178 -27.92 15.53 14.59
C ALA A 178 -28.34 16.32 15.84
N ALA A 179 -29.53 16.94 15.84
CA ALA A 179 -29.95 17.83 16.94
C ALA A 179 -30.72 17.08 18.03
N TYR A 180 -30.32 17.27 19.29
CA TYR A 180 -31.03 16.76 20.47
C TYR A 180 -32.38 17.45 20.71
N THR A 181 -32.54 18.66 20.20
CA THR A 181 -33.78 19.43 20.20
C THR A 181 -34.24 19.63 18.76
N PRO A 182 -35.55 19.60 18.48
CA PRO A 182 -36.08 19.84 17.14
C PRO A 182 -35.71 21.25 16.67
N MET A 183 -34.62 21.36 15.93
CA MET A 183 -34.19 22.58 15.26
C MET A 183 -34.60 22.52 13.80
N LEU A 184 -35.15 23.62 13.34
CA LEU A 184 -35.55 23.83 11.97
C LEU A 184 -34.30 23.96 11.10
N ASP A 185 -34.15 23.11 10.09
CA ASP A 185 -33.06 23.24 9.12
C ASP A 185 -33.32 24.41 8.16
N PRO A 186 -32.59 25.55 8.28
CA PRO A 186 -32.82 26.72 7.45
C PRO A 186 -32.53 26.45 5.98
N PHE A 187 -31.61 25.53 5.65
CA PHE A 187 -31.31 25.19 4.27
C PHE A 187 -32.41 24.35 3.63
N ALA A 188 -33.03 23.44 4.39
CA ALA A 188 -34.19 22.70 3.92
C ALA A 188 -35.36 23.62 3.59
N LEU A 189 -35.61 24.64 4.42
CA LEU A 189 -36.62 25.66 4.14
C LEU A 189 -36.30 26.47 2.89
N LEU A 190 -35.08 27.00 2.77
CA LEU A 190 -34.67 27.78 1.60
C LEU A 190 -34.75 26.95 0.32
N ALA A 191 -34.30 25.69 0.37
CA ALA A 191 -34.40 24.75 -0.74
C ALA A 191 -35.87 24.43 -1.11
N PHE A 192 -36.79 24.41 -0.15
CA PHE A 192 -38.21 24.20 -0.41
C PHE A 192 -38.88 25.42 -1.04
N PHE A 193 -38.59 26.63 -0.55
CA PHE A 193 -39.23 27.86 -1.03
C PHE A 193 -38.69 28.36 -2.37
N ASP A 194 -37.37 28.35 -2.56
CA ASP A 194 -36.72 28.88 -3.76
C ASP A 194 -35.46 28.05 -4.13
N PRO A 195 -35.65 26.82 -4.66
CA PRO A 195 -34.54 25.94 -5.01
C PRO A 195 -33.66 26.54 -6.12
N GLU A 196 -34.22 27.30 -7.05
CA GLU A 196 -33.51 27.88 -8.19
C GLU A 196 -32.56 29.00 -7.76
N HIS A 197 -33.00 29.89 -6.85
CA HIS A 197 -32.14 30.93 -6.32
C HIS A 197 -31.00 30.34 -5.48
N LEU A 198 -31.29 29.33 -4.65
CA LEU A 198 -30.27 28.64 -3.87
C LEU A 198 -29.25 27.94 -4.78
N GLU A 199 -29.70 27.24 -5.84
CA GLU A 199 -28.82 26.61 -6.83
C GLU A 199 -27.93 27.65 -7.52
N THR A 200 -28.50 28.77 -7.96
CA THR A 200 -27.76 29.86 -8.62
C THR A 200 -26.69 30.44 -7.70
N LYS A 201 -27.01 30.69 -6.42
CA LYS A 201 -26.05 31.20 -5.44
C LYS A 201 -24.93 30.21 -5.14
N LEU A 202 -25.26 28.93 -4.94
CA LEU A 202 -24.24 27.90 -4.71
C LEU A 202 -23.35 27.70 -5.93
N ASN A 203 -23.91 27.66 -7.14
CA ASN A 203 -23.13 27.53 -8.37
C ASN A 203 -22.15 28.71 -8.54
N LYS A 204 -22.59 29.93 -8.24
CA LYS A 204 -21.71 31.11 -8.25
C LYS A 204 -20.57 30.97 -7.23
N MET A 205 -20.87 30.53 -6.00
CA MET A 205 -19.83 30.30 -4.98
C MET A 205 -18.85 29.22 -5.42
N ILE A 206 -19.33 28.13 -6.05
CA ILE A 206 -18.48 27.07 -6.60
C ILE A 206 -17.60 27.60 -7.73
N ASP A 207 -18.12 28.46 -8.60
CA ASP A 207 -17.36 29.09 -9.69
C ASP A 207 -16.26 30.06 -9.20
N GLU A 208 -16.46 30.66 -8.02
CA GLU A 208 -15.49 31.53 -7.35
C GLU A 208 -14.41 30.74 -6.59
N MET A 209 -14.59 29.43 -6.38
CA MET A 209 -13.57 28.60 -5.72
C MET A 209 -12.31 28.47 -6.60
N PRO A 210 -11.10 28.35 -5.99
CA PRO A 210 -9.89 28.07 -6.74
C PRO A 210 -10.03 26.79 -7.58
N LYS A 211 -9.79 26.91 -8.89
CA LYS A 211 -9.89 25.76 -9.80
C LYS A 211 -8.86 24.71 -9.39
N PRO A 212 -9.26 23.46 -9.11
CA PRO A 212 -8.31 22.41 -8.77
C PRO A 212 -7.35 22.19 -9.94
N GLN A 213 -6.04 22.10 -9.65
CA GLN A 213 -5.03 21.84 -10.68
C GLN A 213 -5.21 20.44 -11.30
N PHE A 214 -5.75 19.50 -10.54
CA PHE A 214 -6.00 18.14 -10.96
C PHE A 214 -7.39 17.69 -10.52
N ALA A 215 -8.28 17.53 -11.50
CA ALA A 215 -9.65 17.07 -11.28
C ALA A 215 -9.95 15.86 -12.16
N LEU A 216 -10.55 14.84 -11.56
CA LEU A 216 -10.94 13.60 -12.24
C LEU A 216 -12.36 13.22 -11.84
N THR A 217 -13.15 12.79 -12.81
CA THR A 217 -14.44 12.15 -12.53
C THR A 217 -14.21 10.87 -11.70
N PRO A 218 -15.16 10.42 -10.87
CA PRO A 218 -15.05 9.18 -10.11
C PRO A 218 -14.73 7.96 -10.98
N ALA A 219 -15.31 7.90 -12.19
CA ALA A 219 -15.04 6.83 -13.15
C ALA A 219 -13.60 6.88 -13.67
N ALA A 220 -13.12 8.04 -14.12
CA ALA A 220 -11.75 8.21 -14.59
C ALA A 220 -10.73 8.00 -13.47
N LYS A 221 -11.06 8.40 -12.24
CA LYS A 221 -10.26 8.14 -11.05
C LYS A 221 -10.14 6.64 -10.77
N ALA A 222 -11.26 5.91 -10.79
CA ALA A 222 -11.26 4.46 -10.58
C ALA A 222 -10.46 3.73 -11.69
N GLU A 223 -10.66 4.11 -12.95
CA GLU A 223 -9.91 3.55 -14.09
C GLU A 223 -8.41 3.82 -13.97
N ARG A 224 -8.02 5.06 -13.66
CA ARG A 224 -6.60 5.40 -13.50
C ARG A 224 -5.96 4.67 -12.32
N LEU A 225 -6.66 4.56 -11.19
CA LEU A 225 -6.18 3.80 -10.04
C LEU A 225 -6.02 2.31 -10.36
N ALA A 226 -6.95 1.72 -11.11
CA ALA A 226 -6.84 0.33 -11.56
C ALA A 226 -5.63 0.14 -12.49
N SER A 227 -5.42 1.05 -13.45
CA SER A 227 -4.24 1.05 -14.33
C SER A 227 -2.93 1.14 -13.53
N ILE A 228 -2.84 2.11 -12.62
CA ILE A 228 -1.64 2.30 -11.78
C ILE A 228 -1.40 1.07 -10.91
N ALA A 229 -2.44 0.47 -10.34
CA ALA A 229 -2.31 -0.76 -9.54
C ALA A 229 -1.77 -1.93 -10.37
N ALA A 230 -2.25 -2.09 -11.61
CA ALA A 230 -1.75 -3.12 -12.53
C ALA A 230 -0.30 -2.88 -12.96
N GLU A 231 0.05 -1.63 -13.27
CA GLU A 231 1.43 -1.23 -13.60
C GLU A 231 2.37 -1.46 -12.41
N LEU A 232 1.95 -1.08 -11.21
CA LEU A 232 2.70 -1.27 -9.96
C LEU A 232 2.96 -2.76 -9.70
N GLY A 233 1.93 -3.60 -9.73
CA GLY A 233 2.09 -5.05 -9.51
C GLY A 233 2.95 -5.73 -10.59
N ASN A 234 2.95 -5.21 -11.82
CA ASN A 234 3.88 -5.69 -12.87
C ASN A 234 5.32 -5.28 -12.59
N ALA A 235 5.56 -4.02 -12.20
CA ALA A 235 6.88 -3.51 -11.88
C ALA A 235 7.50 -4.25 -10.68
N GLU A 236 6.70 -4.53 -9.64
CA GLU A 236 7.15 -5.23 -8.44
C GLU A 236 7.46 -6.71 -8.69
N ARG A 237 6.66 -7.40 -9.52
CA ARG A 237 6.96 -8.76 -9.96
C ARG A 237 8.27 -8.82 -10.76
N LEU A 238 8.50 -7.82 -11.62
CA LEU A 238 9.71 -7.74 -12.43
C LEU A 238 10.94 -7.44 -11.56
N GLU A 239 10.81 -6.55 -10.57
CA GLU A 239 11.86 -6.28 -9.57
C GLU A 239 12.23 -7.57 -8.82
N CYS A 240 11.24 -8.30 -8.29
CA CYS A 240 11.50 -9.53 -7.54
C CYS A 240 12.17 -10.59 -8.41
N ALA A 241 11.70 -10.78 -9.65
CA ALA A 241 12.31 -11.71 -10.58
C ALA A 241 13.77 -11.36 -10.92
N LEU A 242 14.10 -10.07 -11.07
CA LEU A 242 15.47 -9.60 -11.27
C LEU A 242 16.36 -9.82 -10.04
N ILE A 243 15.80 -9.66 -8.83
CA ILE A 243 16.53 -9.93 -7.58
C ILE A 243 16.84 -11.43 -7.49
N ASP A 244 15.87 -12.29 -7.77
CA ASP A 244 16.07 -13.75 -7.80
C ASP A 244 17.17 -14.13 -8.81
N ALA A 245 17.07 -13.63 -10.04
CA ALA A 245 18.07 -13.88 -11.08
C ALA A 245 19.47 -13.36 -10.70
N ALA A 246 19.56 -12.19 -10.08
CA ALA A 246 20.82 -11.65 -9.59
C ALA A 246 21.43 -12.53 -8.48
N GLN A 247 20.59 -13.07 -7.59
CA GLN A 247 21.03 -13.98 -6.52
C GLN A 247 21.53 -15.31 -7.09
N ASP A 248 20.87 -15.85 -8.12
CA ASP A 248 21.32 -17.05 -8.83
C ASP A 248 22.69 -16.85 -9.51
N GLU A 249 22.98 -15.63 -9.98
CA GLU A 249 24.30 -15.22 -10.49
C GLU A 249 25.33 -14.89 -9.40
N GLY A 250 24.97 -15.02 -8.12
CA GLY A 250 25.84 -14.74 -6.97
C GLY A 250 25.91 -13.26 -6.57
N SER A 251 25.12 -12.39 -7.18
CA SER A 251 25.00 -10.98 -6.79
C SER A 251 24.02 -10.83 -5.62
N ILE A 252 24.48 -10.23 -4.52
CA ILE A 252 23.64 -10.00 -3.36
C ILE A 252 22.88 -8.68 -3.54
N VAL A 253 21.59 -8.77 -3.87
CA VAL A 253 20.67 -7.63 -3.88
C VAL A 253 19.58 -7.85 -2.82
N SER A 254 19.44 -6.90 -1.90
CA SER A 254 18.38 -6.92 -0.88
C SER A 254 17.03 -6.48 -1.47
N TYR A 255 15.97 -7.14 -1.02
CA TYR A 255 14.58 -6.71 -1.22
C TYR A 255 14.30 -5.36 -0.54
N ARG A 256 13.26 -4.64 -1.01
CA ARG A 256 12.81 -3.42 -0.34
C ARG A 256 12.04 -3.77 0.93
N PRO A 257 12.12 -2.96 1.99
CA PRO A 257 11.33 -3.18 3.20
C PRO A 257 9.83 -3.27 2.96
N ASN A 258 9.33 -2.57 1.92
CA ASN A 258 7.92 -2.50 1.54
C ASN A 258 7.61 -3.29 0.26
N THR A 259 8.45 -4.27 -0.13
CA THR A 259 8.15 -5.15 -1.28
C THR A 259 6.79 -5.83 -1.11
N ASP A 260 5.97 -5.84 -2.16
CA ASP A 260 4.70 -6.54 -2.18
C ASP A 260 4.89 -8.06 -2.04
N ILE A 261 4.12 -8.68 -1.15
CA ILE A 261 4.31 -10.10 -0.78
C ILE A 261 3.78 -11.03 -1.87
N GLU A 262 2.71 -10.65 -2.57
CA GLU A 262 2.19 -11.42 -3.71
C GLU A 262 3.23 -11.46 -4.84
N ALA A 263 3.81 -10.31 -5.17
CA ALA A 263 4.88 -10.19 -6.15
C ALA A 263 6.14 -10.96 -5.75
N LEU A 264 6.52 -10.90 -4.47
CA LEU A 264 7.67 -11.63 -3.94
C LEU A 264 7.48 -13.15 -4.08
N LEU A 265 6.33 -13.66 -3.65
CA LEU A 265 6.03 -15.10 -3.69
C LEU A 265 5.67 -15.60 -5.10
N GLY A 266 5.40 -14.69 -6.03
CA GLY A 266 4.99 -15.03 -7.39
C GLY A 266 3.61 -15.67 -7.41
N ILE A 267 2.68 -15.18 -6.59
CA ILE A 267 1.31 -15.69 -6.48
C ILE A 267 0.30 -14.62 -6.88
N VAL A 268 -0.92 -15.06 -7.18
CA VAL A 268 -2.09 -14.20 -7.35
C VAL A 268 -3.20 -14.73 -6.46
N VAL A 269 -3.77 -13.86 -5.63
CA VAL A 269 -4.91 -14.21 -4.78
C VAL A 269 -6.19 -14.09 -5.60
N THR A 270 -6.83 -15.22 -5.88
CA THR A 270 -8.14 -15.27 -6.52
C THR A 270 -9.21 -15.56 -5.46
N LYS A 271 -10.36 -14.89 -5.54
CA LYS A 271 -11.51 -15.28 -4.71
C LYS A 271 -11.99 -16.62 -5.24
N SER A 272 -12.09 -17.64 -4.38
CA SER A 272 -12.72 -18.88 -4.83
C SER A 272 -14.16 -18.57 -5.21
N GLU A 273 -14.51 -18.82 -6.47
CA GLU A 273 -15.90 -18.83 -6.87
C GLU A 273 -16.54 -20.00 -6.10
N ALA A 274 -17.20 -19.69 -4.98
CA ALA A 274 -17.97 -20.67 -4.25
C ALA A 274 -18.95 -21.29 -5.24
N LYS A 275 -18.67 -22.53 -5.68
CA LYS A 275 -19.59 -23.29 -6.53
C LYS A 275 -20.90 -23.37 -5.76
N ALA A 276 -21.89 -22.58 -6.18
CA ALA A 276 -23.24 -22.66 -5.65
C ALA A 276 -23.72 -24.09 -5.87
N ALA A 277 -23.80 -24.85 -4.76
CA ALA A 277 -24.25 -26.22 -4.73
C ALA A 277 -25.78 -26.30 -4.75
#